data_AF-A0A920TGT1-F1
#
_entry.id   AF-A0A920TGT1-F1
#
_cell.length_a   1.000
_cell.length_b   1.000
_cell.length_c   1.000
_cell.angle_alpha   90.00
_cell.angle_beta   90.00
_cell.angle_gamma   90.00
#
_symmetry.space_group_name_H-M   'P 1'
#
loop_
_entity.id
_entity.type
_entity.pdbx_description
1 polymer ?
#
loop_
_entity_poly.entity_id
_entity_poly.type
_entity_poly.pdbx_seq_one_letter_code
_entity_poly.pdbx_strand_id
1 'polypeptide(L)'
;MRETPKITSVFLNRLSLGMPLAADATTQYALATSNNWWPQLSLDPRLVDSPYNTYVIVGLPPGPICNPSANTLASAANPEYSDLLYFRAAWK
;
A
#
# COMPACT_ATOMS: atom_id res chain seq x y z
N MET A 1 12.28 7.59 7.81
CA MET A 1 12.27 7.68 6.33
C MET A 1 11.80 9.06 5.95
N ARG A 2 12.60 9.81 5.18
CA ARG A 2 12.30 11.21 4.83
C ARG A 2 11.19 11.35 3.78
N GLU A 3 10.81 10.24 3.14
CA GLU A 3 9.82 10.17 2.05
C GLU A 3 8.42 9.73 2.48
N THR A 4 8.27 9.30 3.74
CA THR A 4 6.99 8.81 4.31
C THR A 4 5.83 9.80 4.14
N PRO A 5 6.00 11.13 4.33
CA PRO A 5 4.92 12.10 4.12
C PRO A 5 4.38 12.12 2.68
N LYS A 6 5.28 12.09 1.69
CA LYS A 6 4.91 12.10 0.26
C LYS A 6 4.23 10.81 -0.17
N ILE A 7 4.72 9.66 0.29
CA ILE A 7 4.10 8.36 0.01
C ILE A 7 2.70 8.31 0.62
N THR A 8 2.53 8.82 1.84
CA THR A 8 1.22 8.88 2.51
C THR A 8 0.25 9.76 1.72
N SER A 9 0.70 10.93 1.27
CA SER A 9 -0.09 11.82 0.41
C SER A 9 -0.61 11.11 -0.84
N VAL A 10 0.24 10.35 -1.55
CA VAL A 10 -0.17 9.59 -2.74
C VAL A 10 -1.31 8.61 -2.44
N PHE A 11 -1.21 7.83 -1.36
CA PHE A 11 -2.25 6.86 -1.02
C PHE A 11 -3.57 7.53 -0.62
N LEU A 12 -3.52 8.64 0.14
CA LEU A 12 -4.72 9.38 0.52
C LEU A 12 -5.40 10.06 -0.67
N ASN A 13 -4.63 10.60 -1.61
CA ASN A 13 -5.16 11.18 -2.84
C ASN A 13 -5.83 10.13 -3.72
N ARG A 14 -5.23 8.95 -3.86
CA ARG A 14 -5.87 7.85 -4.57
C ARG A 14 -7.16 7.41 -3.91
N LEU A 15 -7.15 7.32 -2.57
CA LEU A 15 -8.32 6.95 -1.80
C LEU A 15 -9.47 7.96 -2.00
N SER A 16 -9.18 9.27 -1.98
CA SER A 16 -10.20 10.32 -2.18
C SER A 16 -10.76 10.33 -3.60
N LEU A 17 -9.96 9.92 -4.59
CA LEU A 17 -10.36 9.81 -6.00
C LEU A 17 -10.99 8.46 -6.37
N GLY A 18 -11.15 7.52 -5.42
CA GLY A 18 -11.69 6.19 -5.70
C GLY A 18 -10.78 5.34 -6.60
N MET A 19 -9.47 5.61 -6.61
CA MET A 19 -8.49 4.83 -7.34
C MET A 19 -8.00 3.62 -6.52
N PRO A 20 -7.70 2.47 -7.16
CA PRO A 20 -6.99 1.37 -6.50
C PRO A 20 -5.64 1.84 -5.95
N LEU A 21 -5.31 1.42 -4.72
CA LEU A 21 -4.03 1.77 -4.10
C LEU A 21 -2.85 1.07 -4.79
N ALA A 22 -3.10 -0.12 -5.36
CA ALA A 22 -2.15 -0.91 -6.14
C ALA A 22 -0.80 -1.10 -5.41
N ALA A 23 -0.88 -1.51 -4.14
CA ALA A 23 0.28 -1.72 -3.28
C ALA A 23 0.64 -3.21 -3.20
N ASP A 24 1.83 -3.58 -3.69
CA ASP A 24 2.36 -4.95 -3.67
C ASP A 24 2.27 -5.60 -2.29
N ALA A 25 2.66 -4.85 -1.25
CA ALA A 25 2.67 -5.34 0.14
C ALA A 25 1.30 -5.89 0.58
N THR A 26 0.19 -5.32 0.08
CA THR A 26 -1.16 -5.78 0.43
C THR A 26 -1.50 -7.12 -0.23
N THR A 27 -1.00 -7.34 -1.45
CA THR A 27 -1.14 -8.63 -2.16
C THR A 27 -0.21 -9.68 -1.56
N GLN A 28 1.00 -9.29 -1.18
CA GLN A 28 1.95 -10.18 -0.49
C GLN A 28 1.38 -10.64 0.85
N TYR A 29 0.75 -9.74 1.59
CA TYR A 29 0.05 -10.08 2.82
C TYR A 29 -1.07 -11.10 2.59
N ALA A 30 -1.86 -10.94 1.52
CA ALA A 30 -2.92 -11.89 1.16
C ALA A 30 -2.38 -13.30 0.83
N LEU A 31 -1.16 -13.40 0.28
CA LEU A 31 -0.53 -14.66 -0.11
C LEU A 31 0.38 -15.25 0.98
N ALA A 32 0.65 -14.51 2.05
CA ALA A 32 1.59 -14.92 3.09
C ALA A 32 1.12 -16.21 3.78
N THR A 33 2.06 -17.10 4.05
CA THR A 33 1.83 -18.35 4.78
C THR A 33 2.84 -18.50 5.91
N SER A 34 2.63 -19.44 6.83
CA SER A 34 3.58 -19.72 7.92
C SER A 34 4.98 -20.09 7.42
N ASN A 35 5.06 -20.72 6.24
CA ASN A 35 6.32 -21.17 5.64
C ASN A 35 6.94 -20.10 4.71
N ASN A 36 6.17 -19.10 4.30
CA ASN A 36 6.62 -18.01 3.44
C ASN A 36 5.83 -16.74 3.76
N TRP A 37 6.35 -15.95 4.69
CA TRP A 37 5.69 -14.74 5.19
C TRP A 37 5.81 -13.54 4.22
N TRP A 38 6.72 -13.61 3.22
CA TRP A 38 6.92 -12.53 2.23
C TRP A 38 7.12 -13.10 0.82
N PRO A 39 6.06 -13.60 0.17
CA PRO A 39 6.16 -14.21 -1.13
C PRO A 39 6.53 -13.18 -2.21
N GLN A 40 7.31 -13.62 -3.19
CA GLN A 40 7.49 -12.86 -4.43
C GLN A 40 6.18 -12.88 -5.22
N LEU A 41 5.74 -11.71 -5.69
CA LEU A 41 4.53 -11.61 -6.48
C LEU A 41 4.76 -12.13 -7.91
N SER A 42 3.70 -12.68 -8.50
CA SER A 42 3.68 -13.05 -9.91
C SER A 42 3.76 -11.80 -10.82
N LEU A 43 3.97 -12.02 -12.12
CA LEU A 43 3.97 -10.94 -13.12
C LEU A 43 2.66 -10.14 -13.15
N ASP A 44 1.52 -10.75 -12.77
CA ASP A 44 0.25 -10.05 -12.65
C ASP A 44 -0.38 -10.24 -11.25
N PRO A 45 -0.20 -9.28 -10.33
CA PRO A 45 -0.78 -9.36 -9.00
C PRO A 45 -2.32 -9.28 -9.00
N ARG A 46 -2.97 -8.90 -10.12
CA ARG A 46 -4.44 -8.84 -10.22
C ARG A 46 -5.11 -10.21 -10.21
N LEU A 47 -4.36 -11.28 -10.47
CA LEU A 47 -4.90 -12.64 -10.48
C LEU A 47 -5.20 -13.16 -9.06
N VAL A 48 -4.75 -12.47 -8.02
CA VAL A 48 -5.00 -12.84 -6.62
C VAL A 48 -6.35 -12.29 -6.19
N ASP A 49 -7.36 -13.15 -6.08
CA ASP A 49 -8.65 -12.77 -5.51
C ASP A 49 -8.57 -12.74 -3.98
N SER A 50 -8.58 -11.53 -3.41
CA SER A 50 -8.54 -11.33 -1.96
C SER A 50 -9.04 -9.94 -1.60
N PRO A 51 -9.79 -9.79 -0.48
CA PRO A 51 -10.17 -8.47 0.02
C PRO A 51 -8.97 -7.62 0.47
N TYR A 52 -7.78 -8.21 0.59
CA TYR A 52 -6.55 -7.46 0.85
C TYR A 52 -5.83 -7.00 -0.43
N ASN A 53 -6.19 -7.49 -1.62
CA ASN A 53 -5.49 -7.13 -2.84
C ASN A 53 -5.96 -5.77 -3.38
N THR A 54 -5.20 -4.72 -3.05
CA THR A 54 -5.51 -3.35 -3.49
C THR A 54 -5.24 -3.07 -4.99
N TYR A 55 -4.87 -4.08 -5.77
CA TYR A 55 -4.94 -4.01 -7.24
C TYR A 55 -6.36 -4.28 -7.77
N VAL A 56 -7.17 -5.07 -7.05
CA VAL A 56 -8.52 -5.45 -7.48
C VAL A 56 -9.63 -4.73 -6.72
N ILE A 57 -9.40 -4.39 -5.46
CA ILE A 57 -10.34 -3.60 -4.66
C ILE A 57 -10.04 -2.11 -4.73
N VAL A 58 -11.10 -1.30 -4.58
CA VAL A 58 -10.99 0.15 -4.36
C VAL A 58 -11.13 0.42 -2.86
N GLY A 59 -10.25 1.24 -2.32
CA GLY A 59 -10.26 1.62 -0.91
C GLY A 59 -9.19 0.93 -0.07
N LEU A 60 -9.39 0.94 1.24
CA LEU A 60 -8.51 0.28 2.20
C LEU A 60 -8.89 -1.22 2.32
N PRO A 61 -7.90 -2.09 2.57
CA PRO A 61 -8.18 -3.48 2.93
C PRO A 61 -8.94 -3.57 4.28
N PRO A 62 -9.56 -4.72 4.62
CA PRO A 62 -10.32 -4.91 5.85
C PRO A 62 -9.58 -4.59 7.16
N GLY A 63 -8.25 -4.65 7.14
CA GLY A 63 -7.41 -4.35 8.29
C GLY A 63 -5.97 -4.05 7.92
N PRO A 64 -5.14 -3.68 8.91
CA PRO A 64 -3.72 -3.41 8.70
C PRO A 64 -2.97 -4.69 8.28
N ILE A 65 -1.94 -4.51 7.45
CA ILE A 65 -1.07 -5.61 6.97
C ILE A 65 0.21 -5.78 7.81
N CYS A 66 0.52 -4.81 8.68
CA CYS A 66 1.68 -4.84 9.56
C CYS A 66 1.48 -3.88 10.76
N ASN A 67 2.42 -3.92 11.70
CA ASN A 67 2.47 -2.94 12.80
C ASN A 67 3.24 -1.69 12.34
N PRO A 68 2.59 -0.51 12.21
CA PRO A 68 3.24 0.70 11.71
C PRO A 68 4.14 1.33 12.77
N SER A 69 5.16 2.06 12.31
CA SER A 69 5.96 2.90 13.21
C SER A 69 5.17 4.14 13.66
N ALA A 70 5.57 4.73 14.80
CA ALA A 70 4.97 5.98 15.29
C ALA A 70 5.02 7.12 14.25
N ASN A 71 6.10 7.21 13.48
CA ASN A 71 6.24 8.20 12.41
C ASN A 71 5.27 7.95 11.26
N THR A 72 5.02 6.68 10.92
CA THR A 72 4.04 6.31 9.88
C THR A 72 2.63 6.67 10.32
N LEU A 73 2.28 6.40 11.58
CA LEU A 73 0.99 6.79 12.16
C LEU A 73 0.81 8.30 12.17
N ALA A 74 1.82 9.05 12.62
CA ALA A 74 1.78 10.51 12.62
C ALA A 74 1.60 11.09 11.21
N SER A 75 2.29 10.51 10.21
CA SER A 75 2.15 10.91 8.81
C SER A 75 0.77 10.58 8.24
N ALA A 76 0.15 9.46 8.62
CA ALA A 76 -1.21 9.11 8.21
C ALA A 76 -2.26 10.04 8.82
N ALA A 77 -2.05 10.47 10.08
CA ALA A 77 -2.92 11.42 10.75
C ALA A 77 -2.75 12.86 10.24
N ASN A 78 -1.51 13.25 9.91
CA ASN A 78 -1.15 14.58 9.43
C ASN A 78 -0.34 14.48 8.13
N PRO A 79 -0.99 14.17 6.99
CA PRO A 79 -0.30 14.02 5.72
C PRO A 79 0.19 15.37 5.18
N GLU A 80 1.29 15.34 4.43
CA GLU A 80 1.71 16.49 3.63
C GLU A 80 0.71 16.67 2.48
N TYR A 81 0.33 17.92 2.19
CA TYR A 81 -0.50 18.22 1.02
C TYR A 81 0.34 18.11 -0.25
N SER A 82 -0.12 17.32 -1.21
CA SER A 82 0.44 17.28 -2.56
C SER A 82 -0.60 16.75 -3.53
N ASP A 83 -0.42 17.00 -4.83
CA ASP A 83 -1.28 16.46 -5.88
C ASP A 83 -0.68 15.18 -6.52
N LEU A 84 0.29 14.55 -5.86
CA LEU A 84 0.97 13.36 -6.37
C LEU A 84 0.04 12.15 -6.31
N LEU A 85 0.07 11.33 -7.38
CA LEU A 85 -0.71 10.09 -7.50
C LEU A 85 0.15 8.84 -7.72
N TYR A 86 1.45 9.00 -7.93
CA TYR A 86 2.36 7.91 -8.25
C TYR A 86 3.71 8.14 -7.58
N PHE A 87 4.33 7.06 -7.14
CA PHE A 87 5.72 7.03 -6.72
C PHE A 87 6.34 5.73 -7.20
N ARG A 88 7.67 5.70 -7.25
CA ARG A 88 8.44 4.51 -7.57
C ARG A 88 9.71 4.53 -6.73
N ALA A 89 10.12 3.37 -6.21
CA ALA A 89 11.44 3.24 -5.64
C ALA A 89 12.49 3.45 -6.75
N ALA A 90 13.39 4.41 -6.55
CA ALA A 90 14.57 4.51 -7.40
C ALA A 90 15.43 3.26 -7.18
N TRP A 91 15.89 2.64 -8.27
CA TRP A 91 16.89 1.59 -8.18
C TRP A 91 18.14 2.16 -7.52
N LYS A 92 18.71 1.41 -6.59
CA LYS A 92 20.02 1.68 -6.02
C LYS A 92 20.99 0.62 -6.48
#